data_AF-A0A1G8DAP7-F1
#
_entry.id   AF-A0A1G8DAP7-F1
#
_cell.length_a   1.000
_cell.length_b   1.000
_cell.length_c   1.000
_cell.angle_alpha   90.00
_cell.angle_beta   90.00
_cell.angle_gamma   90.00
#
_symmetry.space_group_name_H-M   'P 1'
#
loop_
_entity.id
_entity.type
_entity.pdbx_description
1 polymer ?
#
loop_
_entity_poly.entity_id
_entity_poly.type
_entity_poly.pdbx_seq_one_letter_code
_entity_poly.pdbx_strand_id
1 'polypeptide(L)' 'MSTIIFDQLLPYLGPEAATYWAQLLVIQPV' A
#
# COMPACT_ATOMS: atom_id res chain seq x y z
N MET A 1 -2.33 5.95 -7.07
CA MET A 1 -2.45 5.29 -5.76
C MET A 1 -3.09 3.93 -6.01
N SER A 2 -2.36 2.81 -5.90
CA SER A 2 -2.97 1.51 -6.14
C SER A 2 -3.80 1.12 -4.91
N THR A 3 -5.12 1.30 -5.02
CA THR A 3 -6.10 0.99 -3.98
C THR A 3 -6.12 -0.49 -3.65
N ILE A 4 -5.83 -1.37 -4.62
CA ILE A 4 -5.86 -2.83 -4.44
C ILE A 4 -4.81 -3.30 -3.43
N ILE A 5 -3.56 -2.84 -3.57
CA ILE A 5 -2.49 -3.25 -2.64
C ILE A 5 -2.73 -2.65 -1.26
N PHE A 6 -3.18 -1.40 -1.19
CA PHE A 6 -3.54 -0.77 0.08
C PHE A 6 -4.63 -1.55 0.82
N ASP A 7 -5.74 -1.88 0.14
CA ASP A 7 -6.87 -2.62 0.72
C ASP A 7 -6.47 -4.03 1.18
N GLN A 8 -5.56 -4.68 0.46
CA GLN A 8 -5.01 -5.98 0.86
C GLN A 8 -4.13 -5.90 2.12
N LEU A 9 -3.38 -4.82 2.29
CA LEU A 9 -2.44 -4.64 3.40
C LEU A 9 -3.09 -4.04 4.64
N LEU A 10 -4.16 -3.25 4.46
CA LEU A 10 -4.88 -2.54 5.52
C LEU A 10 -5.27 -3.42 6.72
N PRO A 11 -5.87 -4.61 6.56
CA PRO A 11 -6.26 -5.45 7.70
C PRO A 11 -5.07 -6.07 8.44
N TYR A 12 -3.88 -6.10 7.85
CA TYR A 12 -2.70 -6.74 8.44
C TYR A 12 -1.71 -5.75 9.06
N LEU A 13 -1.59 -4.55 8.49
CA LEU A 13 -0.53 -3.60 8.81
C LEU A 13 -1.06 -2.26 9.33
N GLY A 14 -2.36 -2.02 9.21
CA GLY A 14 -2.96 -0.72 9.50
C GLY A 14 -2.61 0.33 8.42
N PRO A 15 -3.25 1.51 8.50
CA PRO A 15 -3.27 2.48 7.40
C PRO A 15 -1.89 3.08 7.06
N GLU A 16 -1.03 3.35 8.03
CA GLU A 16 0.31 3.92 7.78
C GLU A 16 1.23 2.94 7.06
N ALA A 17 1.38 1.73 7.59
CA ALA A 17 2.25 0.72 7.00
C ALA A 17 1.68 0.20 5.67
N ALA A 18 0.35 0.06 5.53
CA ALA A 18 -0.27 -0.27 4.26
C ALA A 18 0.01 0.79 3.17
N THR A 19 0.04 2.09 3.54
CA THR A 19 0.39 3.17 2.60
C THR A 19 1.85 3.08 2.15
N TYR A 20 2.78 2.91 3.10
CA TYR A 20 4.21 2.79 2.80
C TYR A 20 4.49 1.60 1.89
N TRP A 21 3.97 0.42 2.23
CA TRP A 21 4.17 -0.79 1.45
C TRP A 21 3.41 -0.75 0.12
N ALA A 22 2.22 -0.15 0.07
CA ALA A 22 1.53 0.07 -1.21
C ALA A 22 2.33 1.00 -2.11
N GLN A 23 2.94 2.07 -1.61
CA GLN A 23 3.82 2.94 -2.42
C GLN A 23 5.06 2.20 -2.92
N LEU A 24 5.65 1.35 -2.08
CA LEU A 24 6.88 0.62 -2.38
C LEU A 24 6.64 -0.56 -3.35
N LEU A 25 5.55 -1.30 -3.16
CA LEU A 25 5.16 -2.48 -3.97
C LEU A 25 4.44 -2.12 -5.27
N VAL A 26 3.96 -0.88 -5.41
CA VAL A 26 3.43 -0.37 -6.69
C VAL A 26 4.54 -0.13 -7.71
N ILE A 27 5.81 -0.15 -7.31
CA ILE A 27 7.01 -0.02 -8.16
C ILE A 27 6.91 1.19 -9.10
N GLN A 28 7.43 2.34 -8.63
CA GLN A 28 7.54 3.60 -9.37
C GLN A 28 6.24 4.15 -9.99
N PRO A 29 5.44 4.93 -9.24
CA PRO A 29 4.84 6.11 -9.83
C PRO A 29 5.95 7.19 -9.93
N VAL A 30 6.38 7.55 -11.14
CA VAL A 30 7.05 8.87 -11.35
C VAL A 30 6.10 9.99 -10.93
#